data_AF-A3JXK6-F1
#
_entry.id   AF-A3JXK6-F1
#
_cell.length_a   1.000
_cell.length_b   1.000
_cell.length_c   1.000
_cell.angle_alpha   90.00
_cell.angle_beta   90.00
_cell.angle_gamma   90.00
#
_symmetry.space_group_name_H-M   'P 1'
#
loop_
_entity.id
_entity.type
_entity.pdbx_description
1 polymer ?
#
loop_
_entity_poly.entity_id
_entity_poly.type
_entity_poly.pdbx_seq_one_letter_code
_entity_poly.pdbx_strand_id
1 'polypeptide(L)'
;MQRFCGDIAFPIDPLFRGEKVAIGQLAQLAGCDVAALERVSVRHLGKGHFRLRDEFASLQSFQRLRVRVCPECVRAESPSSAESWRVPRRLQWKFSSIRSCPEHGCMLVSLPPEKFSKDARDYSAQLRKHYGWILDQPMVPAELSPFEQYLTDRILKGRGDRWIDRLELNVVSRACEVLGLRIAKGPDASLAGHREADWRSFGGSGYDVLKDGPVALSDCLAALSREDGVDGRFFGRVLGPWTAWLESRSLGDEFEPLRDVVRRHVFDHFSVRRGVLVLRVPSEGKAALNAQKRFPLKGFAKRNAEGLVRRSLAKASG
;
A
#
# COMPACT_ATOMS: atom_id res chain seq x y z
N MET A 1 -19.27 18.06 -17.48
CA MET A 1 -18.30 17.63 -18.51
C MET A 1 -18.91 16.78 -19.64
N GLN A 2 -19.70 15.73 -19.36
CA GLN A 2 -20.24 14.84 -20.41
C GLN A 2 -21.04 15.55 -21.52
N ARG A 3 -21.95 16.47 -21.14
CA ARG A 3 -22.73 17.26 -22.10
C ARG A 3 -21.83 18.05 -23.04
N PHE A 4 -20.93 18.85 -22.47
CA PHE A 4 -19.94 19.61 -23.24
C PHE A 4 -19.15 18.72 -24.21
N CYS A 5 -18.59 17.59 -23.75
CA CYS A 5 -17.87 16.68 -24.64
C CYS A 5 -18.75 16.11 -25.75
N GLY A 6 -20.03 15.84 -25.48
CA GLY A 6 -21.01 15.43 -26.49
C GLY A 6 -21.26 16.53 -27.52
N ASP A 7 -21.42 17.78 -27.08
CA ASP A 7 -21.71 18.93 -27.93
C ASP A 7 -20.58 19.21 -28.93
N ILE A 8 -19.32 18.98 -28.54
CA ILE A 8 -18.15 19.14 -29.41
C ILE A 8 -17.65 17.83 -30.03
N ALA A 9 -18.43 16.75 -29.93
CA ALA A 9 -18.08 15.40 -30.40
C ALA A 9 -16.69 14.89 -29.90
N PHE A 10 -16.30 15.29 -28.70
CA PHE A 10 -15.01 14.95 -28.10
C PHE A 10 -15.03 13.57 -27.42
N PRO A 11 -14.02 12.70 -27.65
CA PRO A 11 -14.01 11.34 -27.16
C PRO A 11 -13.68 11.25 -25.65
N ILE A 12 -14.71 11.36 -24.81
CA ILE A 12 -14.57 11.39 -23.34
C ILE A 12 -13.99 10.11 -22.73
N ASP A 13 -14.31 8.94 -23.31
CA ASP A 13 -13.84 7.66 -22.78
C ASP A 13 -12.34 7.42 -23.02
N PRO A 14 -11.80 7.65 -24.24
CA PRO A 14 -10.36 7.73 -24.46
C PRO A 14 -9.64 8.73 -23.54
N LEU A 15 -10.24 9.90 -23.30
CA LEU A 15 -9.69 10.89 -22.35
C LEU A 15 -9.63 10.30 -20.94
N PHE A 16 -10.70 9.66 -20.47
CA PHE A 16 -10.69 8.99 -19.17
C PHE A 16 -9.66 7.86 -19.10
N ARG A 17 -9.41 7.14 -20.19
CA ARG A 17 -8.35 6.11 -20.20
C ARG A 17 -6.94 6.69 -20.28
N GLY A 18 -6.78 8.00 -20.46
CA GLY A 18 -5.48 8.65 -20.61
C GLY A 18 -4.81 8.25 -21.91
N GLU A 19 -5.58 8.11 -22.99
CA GLU A 19 -5.03 7.84 -24.32
C GLU A 19 -4.35 9.09 -24.88
N LYS A 20 -3.11 8.95 -25.36
CA LYS A 20 -2.28 10.07 -25.81
C LYS A 20 -2.96 10.96 -26.85
N VAL A 21 -3.65 10.35 -27.82
CA VAL A 21 -4.37 11.06 -28.88
C VAL A 21 -5.45 11.98 -28.29
N ALA A 22 -6.28 11.46 -27.37
CA ALA A 22 -7.32 12.25 -26.72
C ALA A 22 -6.75 13.36 -25.83
N ILE A 23 -5.62 13.11 -25.16
CA ILE A 23 -4.89 14.13 -24.41
C ILE A 23 -4.34 15.23 -25.32
N GLY A 24 -3.76 14.88 -26.47
CA GLY A 24 -3.30 15.84 -27.47
C GLY A 24 -4.42 16.70 -28.03
N GLN A 25 -5.58 16.10 -28.34
CA GLN A 25 -6.76 16.83 -28.76
C GLN A 25 -7.26 17.80 -27.68
N LEU A 26 -7.29 17.37 -26.41
CA LEU A 26 -7.66 18.25 -25.29
C LEU A 26 -6.68 19.42 -25.14
N ALA A 27 -5.37 19.16 -25.24
CA ALA A 27 -4.34 20.19 -25.15
C ALA A 27 -4.50 21.24 -26.26
N GLN A 28 -4.77 20.79 -27.49
CA GLN A 28 -5.04 21.69 -28.63
C GLN A 28 -6.28 22.54 -28.40
N LEU A 29 -7.39 21.94 -27.96
CA LEU A 29 -8.65 22.66 -27.67
C LEU A 29 -8.50 23.68 -26.54
N ALA A 30 -7.70 23.34 -25.53
CA ALA A 30 -7.48 24.20 -24.37
C ALA A 30 -6.32 25.20 -24.54
N GLY A 31 -5.58 25.15 -25.66
CA GLY A 31 -4.38 25.98 -25.86
C GLY A 31 -3.27 25.71 -24.84
N CYS A 32 -3.15 24.47 -24.36
CA CYS A 32 -2.21 24.07 -23.31
C CYS A 32 -1.03 23.29 -23.87
N ASP A 33 0.09 23.25 -23.13
CA ASP A 33 1.22 22.37 -23.48
C ASP A 33 0.81 20.89 -23.36
N VAL A 34 0.95 20.15 -24.47
CA VAL A 34 0.63 18.73 -24.53
C VAL A 34 1.55 17.91 -23.63
N ALA A 35 2.83 18.26 -23.51
CA ALA A 35 3.78 17.51 -22.70
C ALA A 35 3.45 17.64 -21.20
N ALA A 36 3.11 18.85 -20.74
CA ALA A 36 2.62 19.09 -19.39
C ALA A 36 1.34 18.29 -19.09
N LEU A 37 0.37 18.28 -20.01
CA LEU A 37 -0.90 17.56 -19.83
C LEU A 37 -0.71 16.04 -19.83
N GLU A 38 0.10 15.50 -20.74
CA GLU A 38 0.48 14.09 -20.76
C GLU A 38 1.16 13.69 -19.44
N ARG A 39 2.06 14.53 -18.93
CA ARG A 39 2.80 14.27 -17.68
C ARG A 39 1.92 14.18 -16.44
N VAL A 40 0.73 14.80 -16.43
CA VAL A 40 -0.21 14.69 -15.28
C VAL A 40 -1.36 13.70 -15.54
N SER A 41 -1.42 13.15 -16.75
CA SER A 41 -2.48 12.23 -17.15
C SER A 41 -2.25 10.81 -16.64
N VAL A 42 -3.32 10.19 -16.15
CA VAL A 42 -3.30 8.81 -15.66
C VAL A 42 -3.70 7.88 -16.78
N ARG A 43 -2.77 7.01 -17.21
CA ARG A 43 -3.06 6.03 -18.27
C ARG A 43 -3.60 4.74 -17.68
N HIS A 44 -4.68 4.22 -18.25
CA HIS A 44 -5.20 2.91 -17.91
C HIS A 44 -4.44 1.84 -18.71
N LEU A 45 -3.86 0.86 -18.01
CA LEU A 45 -3.09 -0.24 -18.61
C LEU A 45 -3.91 -1.53 -18.75
N GLY A 46 -5.17 -1.52 -18.30
CA GLY A 46 -6.02 -2.72 -18.26
C GLY A 46 -5.94 -3.45 -16.92
N LYS A 47 -6.92 -4.33 -16.66
CA LYS A 47 -7.02 -5.19 -15.45
C LYS A 47 -6.87 -4.43 -14.12
N GLY A 48 -7.28 -3.16 -14.07
CA GLY A 48 -7.17 -2.35 -12.84
C GLY A 48 -5.78 -1.78 -12.56
N HIS A 49 -4.91 -1.75 -13.58
CA HIS A 49 -3.60 -1.14 -13.49
C HIS A 49 -3.55 0.21 -14.18
N PHE A 50 -2.74 1.10 -13.61
CA PHE A 50 -2.58 2.47 -14.05
C PHE A 50 -1.11 2.84 -14.13
N ARG A 51 -0.79 3.68 -15.12
CA ARG A 51 0.48 4.40 -15.16
C ARG A 51 0.25 5.83 -14.72
N LEU A 52 1.05 6.25 -13.75
CA LEU A 52 1.04 7.55 -13.12
C LEU A 52 2.43 8.14 -13.33
N ARG A 53 2.61 8.97 -14.37
CA ARG A 53 3.96 9.35 -14.83
C ARG A 53 4.81 8.10 -15.08
N ASP A 54 5.92 7.97 -14.37
CA ASP A 54 6.86 6.86 -14.45
C ASP A 54 6.54 5.73 -13.45
N GLU A 55 5.47 5.88 -12.67
CA GLU A 55 5.05 4.94 -11.64
C GLU A 55 3.88 4.04 -12.07
N PHE A 56 3.85 2.85 -11.49
CA PHE A 56 2.75 1.91 -11.60
C PHE A 56 1.85 1.96 -10.36
N ALA A 57 0.55 1.84 -10.58
CA ALA A 57 -0.41 1.74 -9.49
C ALA A 57 -1.54 0.75 -9.80
N SER A 58 -2.10 0.13 -8.77
CA SER A 58 -3.24 -0.78 -8.87
C SER A 58 -4.51 -0.14 -8.33
N LEU A 59 -5.67 -0.77 -8.53
CA LEU A 59 -6.94 -0.33 -7.93
C LEU A 59 -6.92 -0.23 -6.40
N GLN A 60 -6.02 -0.97 -5.73
CA GLN A 60 -5.89 -0.95 -4.27
C GLN A 60 -5.13 0.29 -3.79
N SER A 61 -4.10 0.70 -4.52
CA SER A 61 -3.28 1.86 -4.17
C SER A 61 -3.77 3.16 -4.80
N PHE A 62 -4.58 3.09 -5.86
CA PHE A 62 -5.01 4.26 -6.63
C PHE A 62 -6.53 4.40 -6.76
N GLN A 63 -7.05 5.45 -6.15
CA GLN A 63 -8.46 5.78 -6.04
C GLN A 63 -8.89 6.74 -7.16
N ARG A 64 -9.34 6.19 -8.29
CA ARG A 64 -9.90 7.01 -9.38
C ARG A 64 -11.24 7.63 -9.03
N LEU A 65 -12.14 6.83 -8.46
CA LEU A 65 -13.55 7.18 -8.25
C LEU A 65 -13.80 7.77 -6.87
N ARG A 66 -13.01 7.42 -5.87
CA ARG A 66 -13.09 8.07 -4.55
C ARG A 66 -12.43 9.44 -4.66
N VAL A 67 -13.23 10.50 -4.57
CA VAL A 67 -12.70 11.86 -4.53
C VAL A 67 -12.31 12.17 -3.09
N ARG A 68 -11.10 12.71 -2.93
CA ARG A 68 -10.57 13.18 -1.66
C ARG A 68 -10.07 14.60 -1.83
N VAL A 69 -10.30 15.43 -0.82
CA VAL A 69 -9.92 16.84 -0.84
C VAL A 69 -9.44 17.30 0.53
N CYS A 70 -8.65 18.38 0.52
CA CYS A 70 -8.40 19.18 1.70
C CYS A 70 -9.51 20.25 1.81
N PRO A 71 -10.26 20.30 2.93
CA PRO A 71 -11.25 21.36 3.15
C PRO A 71 -10.64 22.77 3.09
N GLU A 72 -9.42 22.95 3.61
CA GLU A 72 -8.75 24.25 3.61
C GLU A 72 -8.33 24.70 2.20
N CYS A 73 -7.82 23.80 1.34
CA CYS A 73 -7.58 24.15 -0.07
C CYS A 73 -8.87 24.62 -0.76
N VAL A 74 -10.00 23.97 -0.46
CA VAL A 74 -11.29 24.37 -1.04
C VAL A 74 -11.71 25.75 -0.52
N ARG A 75 -11.55 26.04 0.78
CA ARG A 75 -11.82 27.38 1.35
C ARG A 75 -10.94 28.48 0.75
N ALA A 76 -9.66 28.18 0.55
CA ALA A 76 -8.70 29.16 0.06
C ALA A 76 -8.87 29.47 -1.44
N GLU A 77 -9.21 28.48 -2.26
CA GLU A 77 -9.17 28.60 -3.71
C GLU A 77 -10.55 28.75 -4.37
N SER A 78 -11.64 28.40 -3.66
CA SER A 78 -13.01 28.44 -4.19
C SER A 78 -13.86 29.42 -3.38
N PRO A 79 -14.16 30.63 -3.88
CA PRO A 79 -15.01 31.59 -3.18
C PRO A 79 -16.47 31.11 -3.02
N SER A 80 -16.95 30.31 -3.97
CA SER A 80 -18.33 29.81 -4.01
C SER A 80 -18.41 28.42 -4.65
N SER A 81 -19.54 27.73 -4.49
CA SER A 81 -19.79 26.43 -5.14
C SER A 81 -19.81 26.52 -6.67
N ALA A 82 -20.17 27.68 -7.24
CA ALA A 82 -20.15 27.92 -8.68
C ALA A 82 -18.72 27.89 -9.24
N GLU A 83 -17.75 28.32 -8.44
CA GLU A 83 -16.33 28.43 -8.77
C GLU A 83 -15.48 27.25 -8.30
N SER A 84 -16.12 26.13 -7.93
CA SER A 84 -15.43 24.92 -7.46
C SER A 84 -14.41 24.33 -8.45
N TRP A 85 -14.49 24.71 -9.73
CA TRP A 85 -13.54 24.32 -10.76
C TRP A 85 -12.15 24.93 -10.58
N ARG A 86 -12.00 25.98 -9.76
CA ARG A 86 -10.71 26.61 -9.45
C ARG A 86 -9.78 25.71 -8.65
N VAL A 87 -10.33 24.82 -7.83
CA VAL A 87 -9.55 23.87 -7.03
C VAL A 87 -9.10 22.74 -7.95
N PRO A 88 -7.79 22.53 -8.19
CA PRO A 88 -7.33 21.43 -9.03
C PRO A 88 -7.36 20.11 -8.25
N ARG A 89 -7.72 19.01 -8.91
CA ARG A 89 -7.57 17.68 -8.32
C ARG A 89 -6.11 17.28 -8.31
N ARG A 90 -5.47 17.36 -7.16
CA ARG A 90 -4.07 16.98 -6.99
C ARG A 90 -3.86 15.49 -7.29
N LEU A 91 -2.77 15.19 -8.00
CA LEU A 91 -2.49 13.85 -8.49
C LEU A 91 -2.22 12.86 -7.35
N GLN A 92 -1.41 13.29 -6.38
CA GLN A 92 -1.03 12.54 -5.20
C GLN A 92 -2.23 12.20 -4.30
N TRP A 93 -3.27 13.04 -4.27
CA TRP A 93 -4.52 12.77 -3.52
C TRP A 93 -5.35 11.62 -4.09
N LYS A 94 -4.98 11.06 -5.24
CA LYS A 94 -5.59 9.83 -5.74
C LYS A 94 -4.92 8.58 -5.16
N PHE A 95 -3.76 8.69 -4.53
CA PHE A 95 -3.03 7.53 -4.01
C PHE A 95 -3.43 7.22 -2.56
N SER A 96 -4.02 6.06 -2.29
CA SER A 96 -4.73 5.75 -1.04
C SER A 96 -3.88 5.97 0.21
N SER A 97 -2.58 5.68 0.12
CA SER A 97 -1.64 5.84 1.23
C SER A 97 -1.28 7.28 1.58
N ILE A 98 -1.62 8.26 0.73
CA ILE A 98 -1.48 9.70 1.00
C ILE A 98 -2.81 10.20 1.56
N ARG A 99 -2.79 10.67 2.80
CA ARG A 99 -3.98 10.98 3.61
C ARG A 99 -3.96 12.38 4.20
N SER A 100 -2.83 13.07 4.13
CA SER A 100 -2.66 14.46 4.56
C SER A 100 -2.50 15.41 3.38
N CYS A 101 -2.88 16.66 3.61
CA CYS A 101 -2.60 17.77 2.72
C CYS A 101 -1.22 18.37 3.06
N PRO A 102 -0.26 18.42 2.12
CA PRO A 102 1.04 19.01 2.38
C PRO A 102 1.00 20.53 2.57
N GLU A 103 -0.04 21.21 2.09
CA GLU A 103 -0.15 22.67 2.18
C GLU A 103 -0.76 23.14 3.49
N HIS A 104 -1.70 22.37 4.04
CA HIS A 104 -2.51 22.78 5.18
C HIS A 104 -2.33 21.87 6.41
N GLY A 105 -1.45 20.85 6.31
CA GLY A 105 -1.12 19.97 7.43
C GLY A 105 -2.35 19.30 8.05
N CYS A 106 -3.32 18.87 7.24
CA CYS A 106 -4.58 18.30 7.72
C CYS A 106 -5.03 17.06 6.95
N MET A 107 -5.88 16.23 7.55
CA MET A 107 -6.41 15.02 6.92
C MET A 107 -7.28 15.37 5.70
N LEU A 108 -7.09 14.63 4.61
CA LEU A 108 -7.97 14.66 3.46
C LEU A 108 -9.31 14.00 3.81
N VAL A 109 -10.41 14.65 3.41
CA VAL A 109 -11.76 14.11 3.56
C VAL A 109 -12.18 13.40 2.28
N SER A 110 -12.84 12.26 2.42
CA SER A 110 -13.41 11.53 1.28
C SER A 110 -14.84 12.00 1.04
N LEU A 111 -15.15 12.40 -0.19
CA LEU A 111 -16.51 12.77 -0.55
C LEU A 111 -17.43 11.53 -0.52
N PRO A 112 -18.74 11.72 -0.28
CA PRO A 112 -19.71 10.65 -0.42
C PRO A 112 -19.60 9.94 -1.78
N PRO A 113 -19.70 8.60 -1.83
CA PRO A 113 -19.57 7.87 -3.08
C PRO A 113 -20.75 8.14 -4.01
N GLU A 114 -20.48 8.20 -5.32
CA GLU A 114 -21.52 8.27 -6.34
C GLU A 114 -22.07 6.91 -6.71
N LYS A 115 -23.34 6.89 -7.11
CA LYS A 115 -24.00 5.68 -7.63
C LYS A 115 -23.38 5.22 -8.95
N PHE A 116 -23.00 6.16 -9.82
CA PHE A 116 -22.42 5.85 -11.12
C PHE A 116 -20.96 6.30 -11.22
N SER A 117 -20.10 5.41 -11.71
CA SER A 117 -18.66 5.66 -11.86
C SER A 117 -18.34 6.86 -12.76
N LYS A 118 -19.24 7.18 -13.69
CA LYS A 118 -19.10 8.31 -14.61
C LYS A 118 -19.20 9.67 -13.90
N ASP A 119 -20.02 9.76 -12.86
CA ASP A 119 -20.26 10.99 -12.11
C ASP A 119 -19.11 11.25 -11.13
N ALA A 120 -18.56 10.18 -10.54
CA ALA A 120 -17.36 10.23 -9.70
C ALA A 120 -16.09 10.71 -10.42
N ARG A 121 -16.08 10.69 -11.77
CA ARG A 121 -14.94 11.17 -12.57
C ARG A 121 -14.95 12.68 -12.81
N ASP A 122 -16.12 13.33 -12.75
CA ASP A 122 -16.26 14.78 -12.92
C ASP A 122 -15.97 15.48 -11.59
N TYR A 123 -14.68 15.70 -11.31
CA TYR A 123 -14.21 16.24 -10.04
C TYR A 123 -14.85 17.59 -9.67
N SER A 124 -14.93 18.53 -10.61
CA SER A 124 -15.50 19.85 -10.37
C SER A 124 -17.00 19.77 -10.05
N ALA A 125 -17.73 18.86 -10.71
CA ALA A 125 -19.12 18.57 -10.35
C ALA A 125 -19.26 17.98 -8.94
N GLN A 126 -18.35 17.08 -8.55
CA GLN A 126 -18.32 16.52 -7.19
C GLN A 126 -18.08 17.60 -6.14
N LEU A 127 -17.13 18.52 -6.37
CA LEU A 127 -16.88 19.64 -5.47
C LEU A 127 -18.09 20.56 -5.36
N ARG A 128 -18.74 20.88 -6.48
CA ARG A 128 -19.94 21.73 -6.48
C ARG A 128 -21.06 21.10 -5.67
N LYS A 129 -21.33 19.81 -5.92
CA LYS A 129 -22.40 19.04 -5.27
C LYS A 129 -22.20 18.96 -3.75
N HIS A 130 -20.95 18.81 -3.30
CA HIS A 130 -20.61 18.60 -1.90
C HIS A 130 -20.00 19.84 -1.22
N TYR A 131 -20.09 21.01 -1.85
CA TYR A 131 -19.36 22.21 -1.42
C TYR A 131 -19.62 22.57 0.05
N GLY A 132 -20.89 22.76 0.44
CA GLY A 132 -21.24 23.08 1.84
C GLY A 132 -20.75 21.99 2.81
N TRP A 133 -21.00 20.72 2.47
CA TRP A 133 -20.52 19.59 3.29
C TRP A 133 -19.00 19.58 3.47
N ILE A 134 -18.22 19.92 2.44
CA ILE A 134 -16.76 20.05 2.51
C ILE A 134 -16.38 21.17 3.47
N LEU A 135 -17.03 22.32 3.39
CA LEU A 135 -16.76 23.47 4.26
C LEU A 135 -17.14 23.22 5.73
N ASP A 136 -18.10 22.33 5.96
CA ASP A 136 -18.49 21.90 7.31
C ASP A 136 -17.55 20.83 7.88
N GLN A 137 -16.64 20.26 7.09
CA GLN A 137 -15.70 19.27 7.61
C GLN A 137 -14.68 19.92 8.55
N PRO A 138 -14.41 19.29 9.71
CA PRO A 138 -13.43 19.80 10.64
C PRO A 138 -12.03 19.70 10.05
N MET A 139 -11.19 20.69 10.36
CA MET A 139 -9.77 20.60 10.16
C MET A 139 -9.21 19.63 11.21
N VAL A 140 -8.75 18.46 10.77
CA VAL A 140 -8.08 17.48 11.62
C VAL A 140 -6.57 17.57 11.35
N PRO A 141 -5.75 18.06 12.30
CA PRO A 141 -4.31 18.18 12.10
C PRO A 141 -3.65 16.85 11.74
N ALA A 142 -2.83 16.87 10.71
CA ALA A 142 -2.03 15.78 10.21
C ALA A 142 -0.90 16.32 9.33
N GLU A 143 0.21 16.73 9.96
CA GLU A 143 1.44 17.11 9.26
C GLU A 143 1.89 16.04 8.30
N LEU A 144 2.37 16.39 7.12
CA LEU A 144 2.82 15.42 6.11
C LEU A 144 3.94 14.52 6.68
N SER A 145 3.73 13.20 6.69
CA SER A 145 4.74 12.27 7.22
C SER A 145 5.89 12.07 6.22
N PRO A 146 7.09 11.66 6.68
CA PRO A 146 8.18 11.24 5.78
C PRO A 146 7.75 10.18 4.76
N PHE A 147 6.85 9.27 5.14
CA PHE A 147 6.28 8.27 4.24
C PHE A 147 5.41 8.91 3.14
N GLU A 148 4.49 9.80 3.51
CA GLU A 148 3.63 10.48 2.54
C GLU A 148 4.43 11.44 1.64
N GLN A 149 5.46 12.09 2.18
CA GLN A 149 6.41 12.89 1.43
C GLN A 149 7.16 12.03 0.42
N TYR A 150 7.67 10.85 0.84
CA TYR A 150 8.31 9.90 -0.07
C TYR A 150 7.39 9.46 -1.21
N LEU A 151 6.14 9.08 -0.92
CA LEU A 151 5.18 8.71 -1.96
C LEU A 151 4.87 9.90 -2.89
N THR A 152 4.75 11.10 -2.34
CA THR A 152 4.52 12.33 -3.11
C THR A 152 5.70 12.60 -4.05
N ASP A 153 6.93 12.44 -3.57
CA ASP A 153 8.14 12.61 -4.37
C ASP A 153 8.26 11.55 -5.46
N ARG A 154 7.95 10.28 -5.16
CA ARG A 154 7.88 9.21 -6.18
C ARG A 154 6.92 9.57 -7.31
N ILE A 155 5.76 10.14 -6.98
CA ILE A 155 4.76 10.57 -7.96
C ILE A 155 5.21 11.83 -8.72
N LEU A 156 5.75 12.83 -8.03
CA LEU A 156 5.95 14.17 -8.58
C LEU A 156 7.36 14.44 -9.12
N LYS A 157 8.37 13.74 -8.60
CA LYS A 157 9.78 13.91 -8.95
C LYS A 157 10.37 12.67 -9.62
N GLY A 158 9.77 11.50 -9.40
CA GLY A 158 10.18 10.23 -9.99
C GLY A 158 10.91 9.34 -8.99
N ARG A 159 11.52 8.25 -9.49
CA ARG A 159 12.21 7.27 -8.66
C ARG A 159 13.54 7.80 -8.13
N GLY A 160 13.83 7.45 -6.88
CA GLY A 160 15.17 7.54 -6.33
C GLY A 160 16.03 6.32 -6.70
N ASP A 161 17.19 6.23 -6.05
CA ASP A 161 18.21 5.20 -6.26
C ASP A 161 18.28 4.17 -5.11
N ARG A 162 17.50 4.36 -4.04
CA ARG A 162 17.54 3.50 -2.84
C ARG A 162 16.91 2.15 -3.14
N TRP A 163 17.17 1.16 -2.29
CA TRP A 163 16.57 -0.17 -2.46
C TRP A 163 15.03 -0.11 -2.52
N ILE A 164 14.42 0.70 -1.67
CA ILE A 164 12.96 0.88 -1.62
C ILE A 164 12.40 1.47 -2.93
N ASP A 165 13.23 2.16 -3.72
CA ASP A 165 12.87 2.73 -5.02
C ASP A 165 12.79 1.69 -6.14
N ARG A 166 13.38 0.50 -5.92
CA ARG A 166 13.28 -0.65 -6.83
C ARG A 166 11.91 -1.32 -6.78
N LEU A 167 11.14 -1.09 -5.71
CA LEU A 167 9.77 -1.59 -5.59
C LEU A 167 8.82 -0.66 -6.36
N GLU A 168 7.83 -1.25 -7.02
CA GLU A 168 6.72 -0.49 -7.62
C GLU A 168 5.96 0.30 -6.54
N LEU A 169 5.45 1.47 -6.90
CA LEU A 169 4.85 2.40 -5.93
C LEU A 169 3.69 1.78 -5.13
N ASN A 170 2.84 0.97 -5.78
CA ASN A 170 1.77 0.22 -5.12
C ASN A 170 2.29 -0.84 -4.13
N VAL A 171 3.44 -1.44 -4.42
CA VAL A 171 4.06 -2.47 -3.59
C VAL A 171 4.63 -1.84 -2.34
N VAL A 172 5.47 -0.81 -2.50
CA VAL A 172 6.11 -0.13 -1.36
C VAL A 172 5.08 0.50 -0.43
N SER A 173 4.06 1.16 -0.99
CA SER A 173 3.09 1.86 -0.15
C SER A 173 2.31 0.89 0.73
N ARG A 174 1.88 -0.23 0.16
CA ARG A 174 1.12 -1.23 0.92
C ARG A 174 2.01 -2.03 1.85
N ALA A 175 3.26 -2.31 1.47
CA ALA A 175 4.24 -2.95 2.35
C ALA A 175 4.48 -2.15 3.62
N CYS A 176 4.66 -0.83 3.50
CA CYS A 176 4.82 0.06 4.66
C CYS A 176 3.59 0.00 5.57
N GLU A 177 2.40 0.13 5.01
CA GLU A 177 1.15 0.05 5.79
C GLU A 177 0.96 -1.29 6.52
N VAL A 178 1.20 -2.41 5.83
CA VAL A 178 1.01 -3.75 6.42
C VAL A 178 2.08 -4.05 7.48
N LEU A 179 3.30 -3.51 7.32
CA LEU A 179 4.34 -3.58 8.34
C LEU A 179 4.02 -2.78 9.58
N GLY A 180 3.64 -1.53 9.43
CA GLY A 180 3.26 -0.73 10.59
C GLY A 180 2.04 -1.31 11.30
N LEU A 181 1.09 -1.91 10.56
CA LEU A 181 -0.01 -2.64 11.17
C LEU A 181 0.51 -3.82 12.02
N ARG A 182 1.41 -4.64 11.46
CA ARG A 182 2.03 -5.75 12.19
C ARG A 182 2.77 -5.28 13.44
N ILE A 183 3.53 -4.19 13.33
CA ILE A 183 4.28 -3.60 14.44
C ILE A 183 3.31 -3.09 15.52
N ALA A 184 2.26 -2.37 15.13
CA ALA A 184 1.38 -1.68 16.08
C ALA A 184 0.29 -2.55 16.70
N LYS A 185 -0.17 -3.60 15.99
CA LYS A 185 -1.35 -4.40 16.38
C LYS A 185 -1.05 -5.89 16.57
N GLY A 186 0.17 -6.34 16.26
CA GLY A 186 0.56 -7.73 16.46
C GLY A 186 0.24 -8.67 15.28
N PRO A 187 0.56 -9.97 15.43
CA PRO A 187 0.45 -10.98 14.37
C PRO A 187 -0.99 -11.30 13.95
N ASP A 188 -1.96 -11.17 14.85
CA ASP A 188 -3.37 -11.52 14.60
C ASP A 188 -4.20 -10.33 14.06
N ALA A 189 -3.53 -9.24 13.67
CA ALA A 189 -4.19 -8.02 13.20
C ALA A 189 -4.92 -8.22 11.86
N SER A 190 -6.19 -7.82 11.80
CA SER A 190 -6.98 -7.80 10.57
C SER A 190 -6.45 -6.75 9.58
N LEU A 191 -6.43 -7.07 8.27
CA LEU A 191 -6.10 -6.12 7.20
C LEU A 191 -7.21 -5.08 6.92
N ALA A 192 -8.35 -5.17 7.62
CA ALA A 192 -9.52 -4.32 7.44
C ALA A 192 -10.02 -3.75 8.78
N GLY A 193 -10.88 -2.73 8.71
CA GLY A 193 -11.56 -2.15 9.88
C GLY A 193 -10.81 -1.02 10.60
N HIS A 194 -9.66 -0.58 10.08
CA HIS A 194 -8.89 0.52 10.66
C HIS A 194 -9.26 1.87 10.03
N ARG A 195 -9.16 2.95 10.81
CA ARG A 195 -9.45 4.31 10.34
C ARG A 195 -8.31 4.80 9.45
N GLU A 196 -8.59 5.79 8.61
CA GLU A 196 -7.58 6.41 7.73
C GLU A 196 -6.41 6.99 8.56
N ALA A 197 -6.68 7.57 9.74
CA ALA A 197 -5.64 8.06 10.65
C ALA A 197 -4.73 6.93 11.18
N ASP A 198 -5.27 5.74 11.42
CA ASP A 198 -4.49 4.59 11.88
C ASP A 198 -3.59 4.08 10.73
N TRP A 199 -4.14 3.95 9.51
CA TRP A 199 -3.36 3.57 8.33
C TRP A 199 -2.25 4.56 8.00
N ARG A 200 -2.47 5.85 8.25
CA ARG A 200 -1.42 6.87 8.13
C ARG A 200 -0.25 6.57 9.08
N SER A 201 -0.55 6.30 10.34
CA SER A 201 0.45 5.94 11.35
C SER A 201 1.19 4.65 10.97
N PHE A 202 0.45 3.61 10.55
CA PHE A 202 1.04 2.35 10.10
C PHE A 202 1.98 2.56 8.91
N GLY A 203 1.57 3.34 7.92
CA GLY A 203 2.43 3.68 6.79
C GLY A 203 3.75 4.32 7.22
N GLY A 204 3.70 5.26 8.16
CA GLY A 204 4.88 5.90 8.76
C GLY A 204 5.82 4.88 9.42
N SER A 205 5.31 4.10 10.37
CA SER A 205 6.15 3.13 11.12
C SER A 205 6.75 2.06 10.22
N GLY A 206 6.02 1.57 9.21
CA GLY A 206 6.58 0.61 8.27
C GLY A 206 7.61 1.23 7.31
N TYR A 207 7.42 2.49 6.92
CA TYR A 207 8.39 3.20 6.09
C TYR A 207 9.71 3.43 6.83
N ASP A 208 9.66 3.74 8.12
CA ASP A 208 10.86 3.93 8.95
C ASP A 208 11.77 2.69 8.97
N VAL A 209 11.21 1.49 8.76
CA VAL A 209 11.98 0.26 8.60
C VAL A 209 12.37 0.01 7.14
N LEU A 210 11.39 0.03 6.23
CA LEU A 210 11.60 -0.38 4.84
C LEU A 210 12.54 0.53 4.06
N LYS A 211 12.64 1.81 4.43
CA LYS A 211 13.54 2.78 3.78
C LYS A 211 15.02 2.36 3.88
N ASP A 212 15.38 1.60 4.92
CA ASP A 212 16.75 1.19 5.22
C ASP A 212 17.13 -0.17 4.60
N GLY A 213 16.20 -0.79 3.87
CA GLY A 213 16.49 -1.93 2.99
C GLY A 213 16.13 -3.31 3.56
N PRO A 214 16.53 -4.38 2.84
CA PRO A 214 16.16 -5.76 3.16
C PRO A 214 16.67 -6.24 4.52
N VAL A 215 17.85 -5.78 4.93
CA VAL A 215 18.47 -6.17 6.21
C VAL A 215 17.64 -5.61 7.37
N ALA A 216 17.31 -4.32 7.33
CA ALA A 216 16.44 -3.69 8.33
C ALA A 216 15.06 -4.36 8.42
N LEU A 217 14.47 -4.74 7.27
CA LEU A 217 13.24 -5.53 7.26
C LEU A 217 13.43 -6.89 7.95
N SER A 218 14.49 -7.63 7.62
CA SER A 218 14.79 -8.93 8.21
C SER A 218 15.00 -8.83 9.73
N ASP A 219 15.74 -7.83 10.19
CA ASP A 219 16.00 -7.59 11.62
C ASP A 219 14.73 -7.23 12.38
N CYS A 220 13.87 -6.40 11.77
CA CYS A 220 12.55 -6.07 12.32
C CYS A 220 11.69 -7.32 12.46
N LEU A 221 11.59 -8.15 11.41
CA LEU A 221 10.82 -9.40 11.46
C LEU A 221 11.39 -10.39 12.50
N ALA A 222 12.72 -10.47 12.63
CA ALA A 222 13.36 -11.30 13.64
C ALA A 222 13.08 -10.80 15.07
N ALA A 223 13.04 -9.48 15.28
CA ALA A 223 12.69 -8.89 16.57
C ALA A 223 11.25 -9.19 16.96
N LEU A 224 10.30 -8.95 16.05
CA LEU A 224 8.88 -9.27 16.23
C LEU A 224 8.66 -10.77 16.55
N SER A 225 9.44 -11.65 15.89
CA SER A 225 9.40 -13.09 16.15
C SER A 225 9.78 -13.46 17.58
N ARG A 226 10.75 -12.75 18.18
CA ARG A 226 11.21 -13.00 19.55
C ARG A 226 10.20 -12.50 20.58
N GLU A 227 9.58 -11.36 20.32
CA GLU A 227 8.59 -10.73 21.21
C GLU A 227 7.31 -11.56 21.33
N ASP A 228 6.81 -12.13 20.23
CA ASP A 228 5.58 -12.91 20.26
C ASP A 228 5.70 -14.21 21.10
N GLY A 229 6.93 -14.66 21.41
CA GLY A 229 7.16 -15.94 22.08
C GLY A 229 6.63 -17.15 21.32
N VAL A 230 6.27 -16.98 20.04
CA VAL A 230 5.66 -18.01 19.20
C VAL A 230 6.73 -19.02 18.80
N ASP A 231 6.37 -20.29 18.90
CA ASP A 231 7.21 -21.39 18.48
C ASP A 231 7.63 -21.17 17.01
N GLY A 232 8.95 -21.03 16.77
CA GLY A 232 9.57 -20.72 15.47
C GLY A 232 9.37 -21.79 14.38
N ARG A 233 8.34 -22.64 14.54
CA ARG A 233 7.84 -23.59 13.55
C ARG A 233 6.72 -23.00 12.68
N PHE A 234 6.15 -21.85 13.02
CA PHE A 234 5.00 -21.25 12.33
C PHE A 234 5.24 -19.80 11.89
N PHE A 235 6.16 -19.59 10.94
CA PHE A 235 6.44 -18.27 10.34
C PHE A 235 5.17 -17.55 9.86
N GLY A 236 4.17 -18.29 9.37
CA GLY A 236 2.89 -17.75 8.92
C GLY A 236 2.16 -16.94 10.00
N ARG A 237 2.19 -17.43 11.26
CA ARG A 237 1.58 -16.73 12.40
C ARG A 237 2.41 -15.52 12.80
N VAL A 238 3.74 -15.66 12.83
CA VAL A 238 4.66 -14.60 13.25
C VAL A 238 4.62 -13.39 12.31
N LEU A 239 4.60 -13.64 10.99
CA LEU A 239 4.49 -12.59 9.98
C LEU A 239 3.05 -12.05 9.88
N GLY A 240 2.04 -12.86 10.23
CA GLY A 240 0.67 -12.43 10.45
C GLY A 240 0.03 -11.74 9.24
N PRO A 241 -0.35 -10.45 9.31
CA PRO A 241 -0.95 -9.73 8.20
C PRO A 241 -0.05 -9.66 6.95
N TRP A 242 1.27 -9.79 7.08
CA TRP A 242 2.19 -9.81 5.93
C TRP A 242 2.05 -11.07 5.08
N THR A 243 2.03 -12.24 5.69
CA THR A 243 1.85 -13.51 4.98
C THR A 243 0.46 -13.57 4.37
N ALA A 244 -0.57 -13.23 5.14
CA ALA A 244 -1.95 -13.15 4.65
C ALA A 244 -2.08 -12.23 3.42
N TRP A 245 -1.38 -11.09 3.43
CA TRP A 245 -1.36 -10.16 2.30
C TRP A 245 -0.55 -10.70 1.12
N LEU A 246 0.72 -11.08 1.31
CA LEU A 246 1.64 -11.47 0.24
C LEU A 246 1.27 -12.78 -0.48
N GLU A 247 0.54 -13.67 0.19
CA GLU A 247 0.01 -14.91 -0.39
C GLU A 247 -1.23 -14.69 -1.26
N SER A 248 -1.85 -13.51 -1.19
CA SER A 248 -3.05 -13.19 -1.96
C SER A 248 -2.83 -13.41 -3.45
N ARG A 249 -3.77 -14.15 -4.08
CA ARG A 249 -3.74 -14.49 -5.51
C ARG A 249 -3.94 -13.26 -6.41
N SER A 250 -4.47 -12.17 -5.88
CA SER A 250 -4.69 -10.94 -6.63
C SER A 250 -3.43 -10.08 -6.82
N LEU A 251 -2.33 -10.42 -6.12
CA LEU A 251 -1.05 -9.74 -6.26
C LEU A 251 -0.26 -10.29 -7.44
N GLY A 252 0.15 -9.40 -8.35
CA GLY A 252 0.94 -9.71 -9.53
C GLY A 252 2.43 -9.96 -9.24
N ASP A 253 3.21 -9.93 -10.32
CA ASP A 253 4.64 -10.22 -10.31
C ASP A 253 5.47 -9.05 -9.79
N GLU A 254 4.91 -7.83 -9.78
CA GLU A 254 5.55 -6.64 -9.21
C GLU A 254 5.87 -6.78 -7.71
N PHE A 255 5.18 -7.70 -7.02
CA PHE A 255 5.40 -8.01 -5.61
C PHE A 255 6.57 -8.98 -5.39
N GLU A 256 7.09 -9.63 -6.43
CA GLU A 256 8.11 -10.67 -6.29
C GLU A 256 9.42 -10.19 -5.63
N PRO A 257 9.96 -8.99 -5.95
CA PRO A 257 11.15 -8.49 -5.26
C PRO A 257 10.97 -8.38 -3.73
N LEU A 258 9.75 -8.06 -3.28
CA LEU A 258 9.43 -8.02 -1.85
C LEU A 258 9.20 -9.42 -1.28
N ARG A 259 8.49 -10.30 -2.01
CA ARG A 259 8.30 -11.70 -1.61
C ARG A 259 9.64 -12.41 -1.44
N ASP A 260 10.60 -12.15 -2.31
CA ASP A 260 11.94 -12.73 -2.24
C ASP A 260 12.67 -12.35 -0.95
N VAL A 261 12.63 -11.08 -0.55
CA VAL A 261 13.23 -10.64 0.72
C VAL A 261 12.59 -11.35 1.91
N VAL A 262 11.26 -11.39 1.98
CA VAL A 262 10.54 -12.04 3.08
C VAL A 262 10.79 -13.55 3.08
N ARG A 263 10.85 -14.17 1.90
CA ARG A 263 11.13 -15.60 1.74
C ARG A 263 12.52 -15.96 2.22
N ARG A 264 13.55 -15.18 1.86
CA ARG A 264 14.91 -15.35 2.36
C ARG A 264 14.97 -15.28 3.88
N HIS A 265 14.33 -14.26 4.47
CA HIS A 265 14.19 -14.17 5.93
C HIS A 265 13.56 -15.44 6.53
N VAL A 266 12.46 -15.93 5.95
CA VAL A 266 11.83 -17.17 6.44
C VAL A 266 12.79 -18.37 6.37
N PHE A 267 13.50 -18.53 5.26
CA PHE A 267 14.43 -19.64 5.08
C PHE A 267 15.69 -19.56 5.95
N ASP A 268 16.10 -18.36 6.35
CA ASP A 268 17.30 -18.15 7.17
C ASP A 268 17.00 -18.26 8.67
N HIS A 269 15.77 -17.94 9.09
CA HIS A 269 15.40 -17.90 10.51
C HIS A 269 14.48 -19.04 10.98
N PHE A 270 13.83 -19.78 10.07
CA PHE A 270 12.83 -20.80 10.41
C PHE A 270 13.18 -22.18 9.81
N SER A 271 12.89 -23.25 10.56
CA SER A 271 12.89 -24.62 10.03
C SER A 271 11.66 -24.85 9.16
N VAL A 272 11.82 -24.84 7.85
CA VAL A 272 10.73 -25.13 6.90
C VAL A 272 10.96 -26.50 6.26
N ARG A 273 10.00 -27.43 6.43
CA ARG A 273 10.05 -28.77 5.83
C ARG A 273 10.17 -28.69 4.30
N ARG A 274 10.88 -29.64 3.70
CA ARG A 274 10.97 -29.78 2.25
C ARG A 274 9.58 -29.84 1.63
N GLY A 275 9.38 -29.12 0.53
CA GLY A 275 8.12 -29.08 -0.23
C GLY A 275 7.06 -28.12 0.31
N VAL A 276 7.22 -27.55 1.52
CA VAL A 276 6.31 -26.51 2.01
C VAL A 276 6.53 -25.22 1.23
N LEU A 277 5.44 -24.65 0.69
CA LEU A 277 5.48 -23.40 -0.04
C LEU A 277 5.64 -22.21 0.92
N VAL A 278 6.60 -21.35 0.63
CA VAL A 278 6.79 -20.04 1.27
C VAL A 278 6.68 -18.99 0.17
N LEU A 279 5.58 -18.23 0.20
CA LEU A 279 5.28 -17.20 -0.80
C LEU A 279 5.48 -17.74 -2.24
N ARG A 280 4.81 -18.87 -2.53
CA ARG A 280 4.77 -19.58 -3.83
C ARG A 280 6.03 -20.38 -4.22
N VAL A 281 7.08 -20.41 -3.40
CA VAL A 281 8.31 -21.18 -3.67
C VAL A 281 8.45 -22.33 -2.67
N PRO A 282 8.70 -23.58 -3.12
CA PRO A 282 8.88 -24.70 -2.21
C PRO A 282 10.22 -24.61 -1.47
N SER A 283 10.21 -24.90 -0.17
CA SER A 283 11.43 -25.09 0.62
C SER A 283 12.17 -26.35 0.19
N GLU A 284 13.51 -26.29 0.11
CA GLU A 284 14.37 -27.47 -0.08
C GLU A 284 14.59 -28.27 1.21
N GLY A 285 14.09 -27.77 2.35
CA GLY A 285 14.31 -28.34 3.67
C GLY A 285 15.66 -27.93 4.23
N LYS A 286 15.67 -26.95 5.14
CA LYS A 286 16.82 -26.61 6.00
C LYS A 286 16.50 -26.99 7.44
N ALA A 287 17.47 -27.59 8.13
CA ALA A 287 17.43 -27.69 9.59
C ALA A 287 17.68 -26.30 10.20
N ALA A 288 16.92 -25.88 11.21
CA ALA A 288 17.12 -24.56 11.83
C ALA A 288 18.53 -24.45 12.41
N LEU A 289 19.18 -23.31 12.15
CA LEU A 289 20.40 -22.88 12.85
C LEU A 289 20.13 -22.53 14.33
N ASN A 290 18.86 -22.33 14.71
CA ASN A 290 18.47 -22.14 16.11
C ASN A 290 18.54 -23.48 16.85
N ALA A 291 19.61 -23.66 17.62
CA ALA A 291 19.82 -24.78 18.53
C ALA A 291 18.54 -25.04 19.35
N GLN A 292 17.89 -26.17 19.07
CA GLN A 292 16.75 -26.64 19.83
C GLN A 292 17.14 -26.72 21.32
N LYS A 293 16.50 -25.91 22.17
CA LYS A 293 16.49 -26.21 23.61
C LYS A 293 15.78 -27.56 23.78
N ARG A 294 16.56 -28.60 24.05
CA ARG A 294 16.06 -29.95 24.35
C ARG A 294 15.21 -29.87 25.61
N PHE A 295 13.94 -30.29 25.53
CA PHE A 295 13.06 -30.36 26.69
C PHE A 295 13.36 -31.63 27.52
N PRO A 296 13.33 -31.54 28.85
CA PRO A 296 13.51 -32.71 29.71
C PRO A 296 12.26 -33.61 29.69
N LEU A 297 12.46 -34.91 29.50
CA LEU A 297 11.40 -35.91 29.51
C LEU A 297 11.05 -36.30 30.96
N LYS A 298 10.33 -35.44 31.69
CA LYS A 298 9.63 -35.86 32.93
C LYS A 298 8.16 -36.09 32.62
N GLY A 299 7.64 -37.28 32.94
CA GLY A 299 6.21 -37.60 32.87
C GLY A 299 5.68 -38.21 31.57
N PHE A 300 6.52 -38.49 30.56
CA PHE A 300 6.08 -39.17 29.33
C PHE A 300 6.11 -40.69 29.49
N ALA A 301 5.07 -41.37 29.00
CA ALA A 301 5.07 -42.83 28.87
C ALA A 301 6.26 -43.29 28.01
N LYS A 302 6.99 -44.32 28.48
CA LYS A 302 8.28 -44.80 27.93
C LYS A 302 8.28 -44.96 26.40
N ARG A 303 7.18 -45.49 25.84
CA ARG A 303 6.98 -45.65 24.37
C ARG A 303 6.96 -44.34 23.58
N ASN A 304 6.43 -43.26 24.16
CA ASN A 304 6.36 -41.95 23.50
C ASN A 304 7.70 -41.20 23.60
N ALA A 305 8.47 -41.45 24.68
CA ALA A 305 9.81 -40.90 24.87
C ALA A 305 10.84 -41.48 23.87
N GLU A 306 10.76 -42.78 23.56
CA GLU A 306 11.66 -43.45 22.59
C GLU A 306 11.55 -42.86 21.17
N GLY A 307 10.33 -42.52 20.74
CA GLY A 307 10.11 -41.87 19.44
C GLY A 307 10.70 -40.46 19.35
N LEU A 308 10.77 -39.74 20.47
CA LEU A 308 11.34 -38.39 20.57
C LEU A 308 12.87 -38.43 20.65
N VAL A 309 13.44 -39.41 21.36
CA VAL A 309 14.89 -39.63 21.43
C VAL A 309 15.44 -40.06 20.06
N ARG A 310 14.75 -40.97 19.34
CA ARG A 310 15.16 -41.38 17.97
C ARG A 310 15.16 -40.23 16.96
N ARG A 311 14.33 -39.21 17.17
CA ARG A 311 14.28 -38.00 16.33
C ARG A 311 15.21 -36.88 16.81
N SER A 312 16.06 -37.16 17.80
CA SER A 312 16.99 -36.20 18.42
C SER A 312 16.33 -34.99 19.11
N LEU A 313 15.02 -35.08 19.38
CA LEU A 313 14.21 -34.01 19.99
C LEU A 313 14.29 -33.98 21.53
N ALA A 314 14.83 -35.04 22.14
CA ALA A 314 15.01 -35.15 23.59
C ALA A 314 16.28 -35.94 23.95
N LYS A 315 16.81 -35.74 25.17
CA LYS A 315 17.92 -36.52 25.75
C LYS A 315 17.34 -37.46 26.82
N ALA A 316 17.74 -38.73 26.81
CA ALA A 316 17.41 -39.63 27.90
C ALA A 316 18.12 -39.14 29.17
N SER A 317 17.36 -38.81 30.21
CA SER A 317 17.89 -38.66 31.55
C SER A 317 18.18 -40.06 32.09
N GLY A 318 19.42 -40.30 32.56
CA GLY A 318 19.73 -41.48 33.36
C GLY A 318 18.92 -41.48 34.65
#